data_AF-A0A920S014-F1
#
_entry.id   AF-A0A920S014-F1
#
_cell.length_a   1.000
_cell.length_b   1.000
_cell.length_c   1.000
_cell.angle_alpha   90.00
_cell.angle_beta   90.00
_cell.angle_gamma   90.00
#
_symmetry.space_group_name_H-M   'P 1'
#
loop_
_entity.id
_entity.type
_entity.pdbx_description
1 polymer ?
#
loop_
_entity_poly.entity_id
_entity_poly.type
_entity_poly.pdbx_seq_one_letter_code
_entity_poly.pdbx_strand_id
1 'polypeptide(L)'
;MNLGELETVTAYDLPVKILLLNNAGDGMVKQWQKLYYGARFSGSDKKLRQKDFVMCAKSDGFEYAEQLTEKKDVAKTIKSS
;
A
#
# COMPACT_ATOMS: atom_id res chain seq x y z
N MET A 1 -1.96 9.38 2.36
CA MET A 1 -2.78 10.57 2.65
C MET A 1 -3.49 10.41 3.99
N ASN A 2 -4.12 9.28 4.31
CA ASN A 2 -4.86 9.13 5.58
C ASN A 2 -4.35 7.95 6.42
N LEU A 3 -3.02 7.81 6.54
CA LEU A 3 -2.44 6.66 7.25
C LEU A 3 -2.74 6.71 8.76
N GLY A 4 -2.91 7.90 9.35
CA GLY A 4 -3.24 8.03 10.77
C GLY A 4 -4.60 7.43 11.15
N GLU A 5 -5.51 7.24 10.19
CA GLU A 5 -6.81 6.60 10.45
C GLU A 5 -6.68 5.11 10.78
N LEU A 6 -5.51 4.51 10.55
CA LEU A 6 -5.22 3.14 11.00
C LEU A 6 -5.35 3.00 12.51
N GLU A 7 -4.94 4.02 13.28
CA GLU A 7 -5.12 4.05 14.74
C GLU A 7 -6.60 4.07 15.14
N THR A 8 -7.44 4.76 14.36
CA THR A 8 -8.89 4.76 14.62
C THR A 8 -9.49 3.38 14.37
N VAL A 9 -9.04 2.65 13.36
CA VAL A 9 -9.53 1.28 13.11
C VAL A 9 -9.25 0.36 14.31
N THR A 10 -8.05 0.44 14.88
CA THR A 10 -7.63 -0.44 15.99
C THR A 10 -8.15 0.02 17.34
N ALA A 11 -8.22 1.33 17.59
CA ALA A 11 -8.76 1.90 18.83
C ALA A 11 -10.25 1.57 19.06
N TYR A 12 -11.00 1.39 17.97
CA TYR A 12 -12.43 1.05 18.01
C TYR A 12 -12.73 -0.42 17.66
N ASP A 13 -11.70 -1.25 17.49
CA ASP A 13 -11.84 -2.67 17.12
C ASP A 13 -12.75 -2.89 15.90
N LEU A 14 -12.55 -2.07 14.86
CA LEU A 14 -13.38 -2.13 13.65
C LEU A 14 -12.93 -3.30 12.75
N PRO A 15 -13.86 -4.12 12.20
CA PRO A 15 -13.52 -5.29 11.39
C PRO A 15 -13.17 -4.91 9.93
N VAL A 16 -12.18 -4.04 9.75
CA VAL A 16 -11.75 -3.52 8.44
C VAL A 16 -10.53 -4.30 7.92
N LYS A 17 -10.62 -4.79 6.69
CA LYS A 17 -9.48 -5.39 5.96
C LYS A 17 -8.91 -4.39 4.96
N ILE A 18 -7.60 -4.16 5.00
CA ILE A 18 -6.92 -3.17 4.16
C ILE A 18 -5.97 -3.89 3.21
N LEU A 19 -6.19 -3.69 1.90
CA LEU A 19 -5.32 -4.18 0.84
C LEU A 19 -4.63 -3.00 0.15
N LEU A 20 -3.30 -2.92 0.26
CA LEU A 20 -2.50 -1.91 -0.40
C LEU A 20 -1.83 -2.46 -1.66
N LEU A 21 -2.29 -2.01 -2.83
CA LEU A 21 -1.63 -2.29 -4.11
C LEU A 21 -0.46 -1.34 -4.32
N ASN A 22 0.71 -1.68 -3.76
CA ASN A 22 1.89 -0.83 -3.82
C ASN A 22 2.63 -0.97 -5.16
N ASN A 23 2.32 -0.09 -6.12
CA ASN A 23 3.03 0.03 -7.40
C ASN A 23 4.18 1.06 -7.39
N ALA A 24 4.61 1.50 -6.21
CA ALA A 24 5.71 2.45 -5.98
C ALA A 24 5.58 3.80 -6.73
N GLY A 25 4.36 4.32 -6.87
CA GLY A 25 4.13 5.64 -7.47
C GLY A 25 2.66 5.98 -7.64
N ASP A 26 2.39 7.07 -8.34
CA ASP A 26 1.04 7.49 -8.69
C ASP A 26 0.68 6.88 -10.05
N GLY A 27 0.30 5.59 -10.02
CA GLY A 27 0.12 4.77 -11.24
C GLY A 27 -0.78 5.40 -12.30
N MET A 28 -1.89 6.01 -11.89
CA MET A 28 -2.78 6.74 -12.80
C MET A 28 -2.08 7.94 -13.45
N VAL A 29 -1.38 8.76 -12.67
CA VAL A 29 -0.63 9.93 -13.21
C VAL A 29 0.49 9.48 -14.14
N LYS A 30 1.21 8.39 -13.78
CA LYS A 30 2.22 7.79 -14.66
C LYS A 30 1.63 7.31 -15.98
N GLN A 31 0.43 6.73 -15.98
CA GLN A 31 -0.27 6.32 -17.20
C GLN A 31 -0.54 7.52 -18.12
N TRP A 32 -1.07 8.62 -17.59
CA TRP A 32 -1.30 9.85 -18.36
C TRP A 32 0.01 10.45 -18.89
N GLN A 33 1.05 10.50 -18.06
CA GLN A 33 2.38 10.98 -18.47
C GLN A 33 3.01 10.14 -19.59
N LYS A 34 2.77 8.83 -19.58
CA LYS A 34 3.19 7.93 -20.65
C LYS A 34 2.43 8.19 -21.95
N LEU A 35 1.10 8.32 -21.88
CA LEU A 35 0.24 8.47 -23.06
C LEU A 35 0.37 9.84 -23.73
N TYR A 36 0.51 10.92 -22.94
CA TYR A 36 0.35 12.29 -23.46
C TYR A 36 1.57 13.20 -23.25
N TYR A 37 2.56 12.78 -22.45
CA TYR A 37 3.71 13.63 -22.09
C TYR A 37 5.06 12.97 -22.40
N GLY A 38 5.10 12.10 -23.41
CA GLY A 38 6.34 11.48 -23.90
C GLY A 38 7.07 10.65 -22.84
N ALA A 39 6.33 10.03 -21.91
CA ALA A 39 6.86 9.28 -20.77
C ALA A 39 7.78 10.09 -19.84
N ARG A 40 7.60 11.41 -19.78
CA ARG A 40 8.27 12.27 -18.79
C ARG A 40 7.55 12.15 -17.44
N PHE A 41 8.11 11.34 -16.54
CA PHE A 41 7.55 11.13 -15.21
C PHE A 41 7.98 12.24 -14.23
N SER A 42 7.10 13.21 -13.99
CA SER A 42 7.34 14.28 -13.01
C SER A 42 6.48 14.05 -11.77
N GLY A 43 7.12 13.92 -10.60
CA GLY A 43 6.46 13.78 -9.28
C GLY A 43 5.67 12.49 -9.04
N SER A 44 5.51 11.64 -10.06
CA SER A 44 4.65 10.45 -10.05
C SER A 44 5.40 9.15 -9.79
N ASP A 45 6.74 9.16 -9.86
CA ASP A 45 7.59 8.04 -9.48
C ASP A 45 8.06 8.19 -8.04
N LYS A 46 7.78 7.19 -7.21
CA LYS A 46 8.10 7.19 -5.78
C LYS A 46 9.10 6.07 -5.42
N LYS A 47 9.77 5.47 -6.41
CA LYS A 47 10.70 4.35 -6.18
C LYS A 47 11.91 4.70 -5.30
N LEU A 48 12.36 5.95 -5.32
CA LEU A 48 13.54 6.41 -4.57
C LEU A 48 13.32 6.39 -3.05
N ARG A 49 12.07 6.50 -2.57
CA ARG A 49 11.75 6.48 -1.15
C ARG A 49 10.51 5.63 -0.93
N GLN A 50 10.73 4.39 -0.52
CA GLN A 50 9.66 3.46 -0.18
C GLN A 50 9.42 3.47 1.32
N LYS A 51 8.15 3.56 1.71
CA LYS A 51 7.70 3.44 3.09
C LYS A 51 7.47 1.96 3.41
N ASP A 52 7.90 1.51 4.57
CA ASP A 52 7.53 0.20 5.09
C ASP A 52 6.11 0.28 5.68
N PHE A 53 5.14 -0.23 4.91
CA PHE A 53 3.74 -0.20 5.32
C PHE A 53 3.41 -1.29 6.34
N VAL A 54 4.18 -2.38 6.40
CA VAL A 54 3.98 -3.45 7.38
C VAL A 54 4.36 -2.94 8.77
N MET A 55 5.52 -2.30 8.90
CA MET A 55 5.92 -1.69 10.17
C MET A 55 4.93 -0.62 10.62
N CYS A 56 4.45 0.23 9.71
CA CYS A 56 3.45 1.24 10.09
C CYS A 56 2.14 0.62 10.57
N ALA A 57 1.57 -0.35 9.85
CA ALA A 57 0.34 -1.00 10.28
C ALA A 57 0.49 -1.66 11.67
N LYS A 58 1.65 -2.30 11.93
CA LYS A 58 1.94 -2.87 13.25
C LYS A 58 2.10 -1.81 14.34
N SER A 59 2.75 -0.68 14.04
CA SER A 59 2.84 0.45 14.97
C SER A 59 1.48 1.07 15.28
N ASP A 60 0.56 1.04 14.33
CA ASP A 60 -0.82 1.55 14.48
C ASP A 60 -1.76 0.49 15.12
N GLY A 61 -1.25 -0.66 15.56
CA GLY A 61 -1.97 -1.65 16.38
C GLY A 61 -2.54 -2.86 15.63
N PHE A 62 -2.28 -3.01 14.33
CA PHE A 62 -2.71 -4.22 13.60
C PHE A 62 -1.85 -5.42 13.99
N GLU A 63 -2.48 -6.47 14.53
CA GLU A 63 -1.80 -7.72 14.88
C GLU A 63 -1.24 -8.43 13.64
N TYR A 64 -2.03 -8.43 12.55
CA TYR A 64 -1.65 -9.01 11.27
C TYR A 64 -1.40 -7.93 10.22
N ALA A 65 -0.18 -7.92 9.67
CA ALA A 65 0.19 -7.15 8.50
C ALA A 65 1.33 -7.88 7.77
N GLU A 66 1.13 -8.18 6.49
CA GLU A 66 2.10 -8.88 5.66
C GLU A 66 2.27 -8.22 4.29
N GLN A 67 3.49 -8.26 3.77
CA GLN A 67 3.79 -7.88 2.40
C GLN A 67 3.87 -9.13 1.52
N LEU A 68 3.05 -9.16 0.48
CA LEU A 68 3.10 -10.18 -0.56
C LEU A 68 4.03 -9.75 -1.69
N THR A 69 5.11 -10.50 -1.91
CA THR A 69 6.06 -10.26 -3.02
C THR A 69 5.93 -11.27 -4.16
N GLU A 70 5.51 -12.50 -3.84
CA GLU A 70 5.45 -13.62 -4.78
C GLU A 70 4.00 -14.06 -5.03
N LYS A 71 3.65 -14.30 -6.30
CA LYS A 71 2.26 -14.65 -6.68
C LYS A 71 1.77 -15.97 -6.07
N LYS A 72 2.68 -16.92 -5.83
CA LYS A 72 2.35 -18.23 -5.25
C LYS A 72 1.78 -18.12 -3.83
N ASP A 73 2.12 -17.05 -3.11
CA ASP A 73 1.77 -16.88 -1.70
C ASP A 73 0.42 -16.16 -1.50
N VAL A 74 -0.22 -15.68 -2.57
CA VAL A 74 -1.51 -14.94 -2.53
C VAL A 74 -2.56 -15.67 -1.70
N ALA A 75 -2.80 -16.95 -2.01
CA ALA A 75 -3.85 -17.72 -1.36
C ALA A 75 -3.56 -17.97 0.12
N LYS A 76 -2.27 -18.08 0.49
CA LYS A 76 -1.83 -18.23 1.88
C LYS A 76 -2.06 -16.94 2.65
N THR A 77 -1.60 -15.80 2.13
CA THR A 77 -1.72 -14.49 2.79
C THR A 77 -3.17 -14.07 3.00
N ILE A 78 -4.04 -14.26 2.00
CA ILE A 78 -5.45 -13.81 2.11
C ILE A 78 -6.27 -14.70 3.06
N LYS A 79 -6.04 -16.02 3.08
CA LYS A 79 -6.83 -16.96 3.91
C LYS A 79 -6.51 -16.88 5.41
N SER A 80 -5.39 -16.25 5.77
CA SER A 80 -4.92 -16.17 7.16
C SER A 80 -5.63 -15.10 8.01
N SER A 81 -6.65 -14.43 7.47
CA SER A 81 -7.30 -13.25 8.05
C SER A 81 -8.82 -13.31 7.96
#